data_AF-A0A0P7I2I7-F1
#
_entry.id   AF-A0A0P7I2I7-F1
#
_cell.length_a   1.000
_cell.length_b   1.000
_cell.length_c   1.000
_cell.angle_alpha   90.00
_cell.angle_beta   90.00
_cell.angle_gamma   90.00
#
_symmetry.space_group_name_H-M   'P 1'
#
loop_
_entity.id
_entity.type
_entity.pdbx_description
1 polymer ?
#
loop_
_entity_poly.entity_id
_entity_poly.type
_entity_poly.pdbx_seq_one_letter_code
_entity_poly.pdbx_strand_id
1 'polypeptide(L)'
;MATKSQTESGRTVEFTINPRERPDADSVDDDTPSHVLVEVTATAQTQMAILAAGPAGRYSFDFRISTQGIEIVRAYEEGMRANVDELPVWMTPVTEEVADVMLQME
;
A
#
# COMPACT_ATOMS: atom_id res chain seq x y z
N MET A 1 34.45 -12.04 4.34
CA MET A 1 33.38 -12.85 3.71
C MET A 1 32.09 -12.58 4.45
N ALA A 2 31.09 -12.02 3.77
CA ALA A 2 29.69 -12.08 4.15
C ALA A 2 28.94 -12.44 2.86
N THR A 3 28.16 -13.51 2.91
CA THR A 3 27.46 -14.13 1.79
C THR A 3 25.97 -14.07 2.09
N LYS A 4 25.19 -13.90 1.01
CA LYS A 4 23.72 -14.01 0.90
C LYS A 4 22.93 -12.80 1.44
N SER A 5 21.89 -12.31 0.77
CA SER A 5 20.96 -13.01 -0.14
C SER A 5 20.53 -12.14 -1.32
N GLN A 6 20.07 -12.87 -2.33
CA GLN A 6 19.47 -12.44 -3.59
C GLN A 6 18.63 -11.17 -3.50
N THR A 7 18.69 -10.39 -4.58
CA THR A 7 17.74 -9.36 -4.98
C THR A 7 16.30 -9.88 -4.79
N GLU A 8 15.70 -9.61 -3.62
CA GLU A 8 14.24 -9.69 -3.47
C GLU A 8 13.69 -8.56 -4.33
N SER A 9 12.80 -8.91 -5.27
CA SER A 9 12.26 -8.00 -6.27
C SER A 9 11.34 -6.98 -5.60
N GLY A 10 11.93 -6.01 -4.92
CA GLY A 10 11.24 -4.87 -4.33
C GLY A 10 11.13 -3.75 -5.33
N ARG A 11 9.95 -3.18 -5.50
CA ARG A 11 9.69 -1.99 -6.32
C ARG A 11 9.17 -0.88 -5.41
N THR A 12 9.91 0.24 -5.36
CA THR A 12 9.46 1.46 -4.69
C THR A 12 8.78 2.37 -5.70
N VAL A 13 7.59 2.84 -5.38
CA VAL A 13 6.78 3.76 -6.20
C VAL A 13 6.31 4.91 -5.30
N GLU A 14 6.35 6.14 -5.81
CA GLU A 14 5.79 7.29 -5.12
C GLU A 14 4.44 7.64 -5.73
N PHE A 15 3.43 7.81 -4.88
CA PHE A 15 2.07 8.17 -5.28
C PHE A 15 1.73 9.56 -4.76
N THR A 16 1.19 10.40 -5.63
CA THR A 16 0.63 11.69 -5.24
C THR A 16 -0.88 11.57 -5.20
N ILE A 17 -1.47 11.82 -4.03
CA ILE A 17 -2.92 11.84 -3.86
C ILE A 17 -3.35 13.29 -4.07
N ASN A 18 -4.12 13.53 -5.13
CA ASN A 18 -4.76 14.83 -5.32
C ASN A 18 -6.18 14.80 -4.71
N PRO A 19 -6.41 15.39 -3.53
CA PRO A 19 -7.72 15.35 -2.88
C PRO A 19 -8.82 16.04 -3.70
N ARG A 20 -8.46 16.94 -4.62
CA ARG A 20 -9.40 17.68 -5.49
C ARG A 20 -9.90 16.89 -6.69
N GLU A 21 -9.26 15.79 -7.05
CA GLU A 21 -9.63 14.96 -8.20
C GLU A 21 -10.52 13.76 -7.81
N ARG A 22 -10.89 13.64 -6.53
CA ARG A 22 -11.77 12.57 -6.05
C ARG A 22 -13.24 12.97 -6.15
N PRO A 23 -14.11 12.17 -6.81
CA PRO A 23 -15.54 12.46 -6.94
C PRO A 23 -16.32 12.35 -5.62
N ASP A 24 -15.78 11.68 -4.60
CA ASP A 24 -16.34 11.54 -3.25
C ASP A 24 -15.67 12.49 -2.22
N ALA A 25 -15.22 13.67 -2.66
CA ALA A 25 -14.52 14.68 -1.86
C ALA A 25 -15.38 15.41 -0.81
N ASP A 26 -16.49 14.83 -0.36
CA ASP A 26 -17.23 15.30 0.83
C ASP A 26 -16.52 14.90 2.14
N SER A 27 -15.47 14.07 2.07
CA SER A 27 -14.66 13.61 3.22
C SER A 27 -13.17 13.72 2.95
N VAL A 28 -12.72 14.85 2.42
CA VAL A 28 -11.30 15.21 2.52
C VAL A 28 -11.05 15.67 3.95
N ASP A 29 -10.90 14.72 4.87
CA ASP A 29 -10.35 15.02 6.19
C ASP A 29 -8.95 15.63 6.00
N ASP A 30 -8.62 16.66 6.80
CA ASP A 30 -7.35 17.40 6.76
C ASP A 30 -6.13 16.45 6.94
N ASP A 31 -6.38 15.24 7.45
CA ASP A 31 -5.45 14.13 7.61
C ASP A 31 -5.15 13.33 6.32
N THR A 32 -5.72 13.70 5.17
CA THR A 32 -5.42 13.03 3.89
C THR A 32 -3.99 13.38 3.42
N PRO A 33 -3.08 12.39 3.31
CA PRO A 33 -1.72 12.64 2.87
C PRO A 33 -1.68 13.08 1.40
N SER A 34 -0.88 14.09 1.08
CA SER A 34 -0.67 14.52 -0.32
C SER A 34 0.30 13.61 -1.08
N HIS A 35 1.23 12.97 -0.36
CA HIS A 35 2.23 12.07 -0.92
C HIS A 35 2.29 10.78 -0.09
N VAL A 36 2.37 9.65 -0.79
CA VAL A 36 2.51 8.33 -0.19
C VAL A 36 3.66 7.62 -0.88
N LEU A 37 4.68 7.28 -0.11
CA LEU A 37 5.75 6.41 -0.59
C LEU A 37 5.30 4.96 -0.40
N VAL A 38 5.36 4.17 -1.46
CA VAL A 38 4.98 2.76 -1.45
C VAL A 38 6.20 1.91 -1.76
N GLU A 39 6.51 0.99 -0.87
CA GLU A 39 7.49 -0.07 -1.13
C GLU A 39 6.76 -1.40 -1.26
N VAL A 40 6.74 -1.97 -2.47
CA VAL A 40 6.16 -3.27 -2.76
C VAL A 40 7.26 -4.32 -2.79
N THR A 41 7.11 -5.39 -2.02
CA THR A 41 8.00 -6.55 -2.05
C THR A 41 7.21 -7.82 -2.33
N ALA A 42 7.59 -8.53 -3.40
CA ALA A 42 7.03 -9.83 -3.73
C ALA A 42 7.90 -10.94 -3.12
N THR A 43 7.33 -11.72 -2.20
CA THR A 43 7.92 -13.00 -1.75
C THR A 43 7.15 -14.16 -2.38
N ALA A 44 7.69 -15.38 -2.29
CA ALA A 44 7.12 -16.58 -2.92
C ALA A 44 5.67 -16.92 -2.50
N GLN A 45 5.12 -16.30 -1.46
CA GLN A 45 3.77 -16.59 -0.93
C GLN A 45 2.94 -15.37 -0.55
N THR A 46 3.55 -14.18 -0.43
CA THR A 46 2.87 -12.97 0.04
C THR A 46 3.54 -11.74 -0.57
N GLN A 47 2.72 -10.80 -1.03
CA GLN A 47 3.22 -9.51 -1.48
C GLN A 47 2.93 -8.48 -0.39
N MET A 48 3.94 -7.74 0.04
CA MET A 48 3.81 -6.74 1.08
C MET A 48 3.88 -5.35 0.44
N ALA A 49 3.05 -4.41 0.86
CA ALA A 49 3.29 -2.99 0.58
C ALA A 49 3.41 -2.18 1.86
N ILE A 50 4.42 -1.32 1.92
CA ILE A 50 4.62 -0.36 3.00
C ILE A 50 4.25 1.01 2.47
N LEU A 51 3.34 1.71 3.14
CA LEU A 51 2.91 3.05 2.79
C LEU A 51 3.45 4.02 3.85
N ALA A 52 4.26 5.00 3.45
CA ALA A 52 4.62 6.11 4.32
C ALA A 52 3.87 7.37 3.85
N ALA A 53 2.95 7.85 4.69
CA ALA A 53 1.95 8.86 4.36
C ALA A 53 2.14 10.15 5.16
N GLY A 54 3.40 10.59 5.35
CA GLY A 54 3.73 11.83 6.05
C GLY A 54 3.04 11.96 7.42
N PRO A 55 2.13 12.94 7.63
CA PRO A 55 1.44 13.14 8.91
C PRO A 55 0.46 12.00 9.28
N ALA A 56 -0.07 11.26 8.29
CA ALA A 56 -0.95 10.12 8.55
C ALA A 56 -0.19 8.89 9.06
N GLY A 57 1.14 8.93 9.09
CA GLY A 57 1.97 7.86 9.61
C GLY A 57 2.33 6.80 8.59
N ARG A 58 2.70 5.62 9.08
CA ARG A 58 3.17 4.48 8.31
C ARG A 58 2.16 3.35 8.38
N TYR A 59 1.76 2.86 7.23
CA TYR A 59 0.93 1.68 7.08
C TYR A 59 1.70 0.55 6.40
N SER A 60 1.27 -0.68 6.63
CA SER A 60 1.80 -1.85 5.95
C SER A 60 0.69 -2.84 5.70
N PHE A 61 0.73 -3.49 4.54
CA PHE A 61 -0.33 -4.39 4.08
C PHE A 61 0.27 -5.68 3.56
N ASP A 62 -0.37 -6.78 3.94
CA ASP A 62 -0.13 -8.09 3.33
C ASP A 62 -1.22 -8.31 2.28
N PHE A 63 -0.81 -8.46 1.04
CA PHE A 63 -1.70 -8.74 -0.08
C PHE A 63 -1.61 -10.20 -0.50
N ARG A 64 -2.74 -10.72 -0.94
CA ARG A 64 -2.85 -11.97 -1.68
C ARG A 64 -3.39 -11.67 -3.07
N ILE A 65 -2.64 -12.08 -4.08
CA ILE A 65 -3.13 -12.09 -5.46
C ILE A 65 -3.90 -13.39 -5.69
N SER A 66 -5.10 -13.27 -6.24
CA SER A 66 -5.95 -14.37 -6.65
C SER A 66 -6.44 -14.14 -8.09
N THR A 67 -7.07 -15.14 -8.68
CA THR A 67 -7.73 -14.99 -10.00
C THR A 67 -8.89 -13.98 -9.99
N GLN A 68 -9.37 -13.59 -8.81
CA GLN A 68 -10.46 -12.61 -8.65
C GLN A 68 -9.94 -11.18 -8.44
N GLY A 69 -8.62 -11.01 -8.31
CA GLY A 69 -7.98 -9.72 -8.03
C GLY A 69 -7.10 -9.78 -6.78
N ILE A 70 -6.84 -8.61 -6.22
CA ILE A 70 -5.91 -8.42 -5.10
C ILE A 70 -6.70 -8.20 -3.82
N GLU A 71 -6.41 -9.01 -2.81
CA GLU A 71 -7.09 -9.00 -1.51
C GLU A 71 -6.11 -8.56 -0.42
N ILE A 72 -6.53 -7.60 0.42
CA ILE A 72 -5.79 -7.22 1.63
C ILE A 72 -6.07 -8.26 2.70
N VAL A 73 -5.07 -9.07 3.03
CA VAL A 73 -5.17 -10.12 4.05
C VAL A 73 -4.97 -9.53 5.45
N ARG A 74 -4.06 -8.56 5.57
CA ARG A 74 -3.75 -7.88 6.83
C ARG A 74 -3.36 -6.44 6.56
N ALA A 75 -3.71 -5.58 7.50
CA ALA A 75 -3.27 -4.21 7.57
C ALA A 75 -2.59 -3.94 8.91
N TYR A 76 -1.63 -3.03 8.89
CA TYR A 76 -0.90 -2.57 10.04
C TYR A 76 -0.77 -1.05 9.96
N GLU A 77 -1.01 -0.36 11.06
CA GLU A 77 -0.79 1.07 11.25
C GLU A 77 0.28 1.21 12.34
N GLU A 78 1.40 1.86 12.02
CA GLU A 78 2.55 2.02 12.92
C GLU A 78 3.03 0.68 13.53
N GLY A 79 2.90 -0.40 12.75
CA GLY A 79 3.25 -1.77 13.16
C GLY A 79 2.21 -2.47 14.06
N MET A 80 1.11 -1.79 14.42
CA MET A 80 -0.02 -2.38 15.12
C MET A 80 -1.06 -2.88 14.13
N ARG A 81 -1.63 -4.06 14.40
CA ARG A 81 -2.64 -4.65 13.49
C ARG A 81 -3.87 -3.74 13.43
N ALA A 82 -4.17 -3.26 12.23
CA ALA A 82 -5.36 -2.48 11.92
C ALA A 82 -6.47 -3.38 11.37
N ASN A 83 -7.71 -2.94 11.53
CA ASN A 83 -8.85 -3.58 10.88
C ASN A 83 -8.95 -3.09 9.44
N VAL A 84 -9.02 -4.02 8.48
CA VAL A 84 -9.05 -3.68 7.04
C VAL A 84 -10.32 -2.91 6.68
N ASP A 85 -11.43 -3.20 7.36
CA ASP A 85 -12.72 -2.52 7.14
C ASP A 85 -12.77 -1.09 7.73
N GLU A 86 -11.80 -0.73 8.57
CA GLU A 86 -11.71 0.58 9.24
C GLU A 86 -10.54 1.42 8.70
N LEU A 87 -9.99 1.06 7.53
CA LEU A 87 -8.93 1.82 6.91
C LEU A 87 -9.44 3.19 6.41
N PRO A 88 -8.61 4.24 6.51
CA PRO A 88 -8.95 5.54 5.94
C PRO A 88 -9.34 5.46 4.46
N VAL A 89 -10.39 6.18 4.08
CA VAL A 89 -10.90 6.23 2.69
C VAL A 89 -9.83 6.68 1.69
N TRP A 90 -8.83 7.45 2.14
CA TRP A 90 -7.75 7.87 1.28
C TRP A 90 -6.91 6.69 0.74
N MET A 91 -6.90 5.56 1.44
CA MET A 91 -6.11 4.36 1.13
C MET A 91 -6.68 3.56 -0.04
N THR A 92 -8.00 3.61 -0.30
CA THR A 92 -8.65 2.86 -1.38
C THR A 92 -7.93 3.01 -2.73
N PRO A 93 -7.72 4.23 -3.27
CA PRO A 93 -7.00 4.38 -4.54
C PRO A 93 -5.52 4.00 -4.45
N VAL A 94 -4.88 4.13 -3.28
CA VAL A 94 -3.49 3.68 -3.12
C VAL A 94 -3.41 2.16 -3.22
N THR A 95 -4.37 1.45 -2.63
CA THR A 95 -4.43 -0.02 -2.69
C THR A 95 -4.75 -0.53 -4.08
N GLU A 96 -5.56 0.19 -4.87
CA GLU A 96 -5.82 -0.12 -6.28
C GLU A 96 -4.56 0.06 -7.15
N GLU A 97 -3.81 1.14 -6.92
CA GLU A 97 -2.55 1.38 -7.65
C GLU A 97 -1.46 0.38 -7.26
N VAL A 98 -1.35 0.05 -5.97
CA VAL A 98 -0.46 -1.01 -5.47
C VAL A 98 -0.80 -2.32 -6.16
N ALA A 99 -2.09 -2.62 -6.30
CA ALA A 99 -2.56 -3.80 -6.99
C ALA A 99 -2.14 -3.82 -8.48
N ASP A 100 -2.27 -2.71 -9.20
CA ASP A 100 -1.78 -2.60 -10.59
C ASP A 100 -0.27 -2.81 -10.69
N VAL A 101 0.52 -2.18 -9.81
CA VAL A 101 1.98 -2.34 -9.77
C VAL A 101 2.36 -3.79 -9.50
N MET A 102 1.66 -4.46 -8.59
CA MET A 102 1.87 -5.87 -8.27
C MET A 102 1.56 -6.79 -9.45
N LEU A 103 0.48 -6.54 -10.20
CA LEU A 103 0.13 -7.28 -11.40
C LEU A 103 1.18 -7.12 -12.52
N GLN A 104 1.80 -5.94 -12.63
CA GLN A 104 2.88 -5.70 -13.59
C GLN A 104 4.21 -6.39 -13.21
N MET A 105 4.35 -6.90 -11.99
CA MET A 105 5.56 -7.59 -11.52
C MET A 105 5.52 -9.11 -11.72
N GLU A 106 4.37 -9.68 -12.10
CA GLU A 106 4.23 -11.08 -12.56
C GLU A 106 4.62 -11.25 -14.04
#